data_AF-A0A7C3ZIR9-F1
#
_entry.id   AF-A0A7C3ZIR9-F1
#
_cell.length_a   1.000
_cell.length_b   1.000
_cell.length_c   1.000
_cell.angle_alpha   90.00
_cell.angle_beta   90.00
_cell.angle_gamma   90.00
#
_symmetry.space_group_name_H-M   'P 1'
#
loop_
_entity.id
_entity.type
_entity.pdbx_description
1 polymer ?
#
loop_
_entity_poly.entity_id
_entity_poly.type
_entity_poly.pdbx_seq_one_letter_code
_entity_poly.pdbx_strand_id
1 'polypeptide(L)'
;MPTDFRPDRLILKFKPSVNASEISSLQAAIGVTQVTKADQLGIDIWQILEGNVEPIITDYQGDTRFEYIEPDDDTPKTKNPEESLYMTNWLHFRSSTELCGSSFFDVCTAHIFGP
;
A
#
# COMPACT_ATOMS: atom_id res chain seq x y z
N MET A 1 -20.41 9.58 8.25
CA MET A 1 -20.38 8.57 7.16
C MET A 1 -19.53 7.43 7.66
N PRO A 2 -19.88 6.15 7.42
CA PRO A 2 -18.99 5.07 7.79
C PRO A 2 -17.76 5.19 6.90
N THR A 3 -16.64 5.58 7.51
CA THR A 3 -15.34 5.65 6.89
C THR A 3 -14.77 4.25 6.90
N ASP A 4 -15.18 3.42 5.94
CA ASP A 4 -14.74 2.03 5.83
C ASP A 4 -13.33 1.95 5.22
N PHE A 5 -12.42 2.82 5.66
CA PHE A 5 -11.00 2.79 5.32
C PHE A 5 -10.16 2.61 6.57
N ARG A 6 -9.01 1.96 6.42
CA ARG A 6 -8.03 1.84 7.50
C ARG A 6 -7.40 3.22 7.69
N PRO A 7 -7.63 3.89 8.83
CA PRO A 7 -7.24 5.28 9.01
C PRO A 7 -5.72 5.47 9.07
N ASP A 8 -4.98 4.37 9.14
CA ASP A 8 -3.55 4.30 9.39
C ASP A 8 -2.77 3.68 8.23
N ARG A 9 -3.39 3.50 7.05
CA ARG A 9 -2.74 2.87 5.89
C ARG A 9 -2.93 3.62 4.58
N LEU A 10 -1.85 3.60 3.80
CA LEU A 10 -1.73 4.20 2.49
C LEU A 10 -1.36 3.15 1.46
N ILE A 11 -2.04 3.17 0.33
CA ILE A 11 -1.64 2.46 -0.89
C ILE A 11 -1.10 3.50 -1.84
N LEU A 12 0.08 3.26 -2.39
CA LEU A 12 0.71 4.21 -3.30
C LEU A 12 1.50 3.52 -4.40
N LYS A 13 1.73 4.27 -5.46
CA LYS A 13 2.63 3.90 -6.55
C LYS A 13 3.47 5.09 -6.91
N PHE A 14 4.78 4.86 -6.97
CA PHE A 14 5.73 5.87 -7.40
C PHE A 14 5.85 5.92 -8.91
N LYS A 15 6.18 7.11 -9.43
CA LYS A 15 6.67 7.22 -10.80
C LYS A 15 8.01 6.49 -10.94
N PRO A 16 8.33 5.91 -12.11
CA PRO A 16 9.57 5.18 -12.34
C PRO A 16 10.85 6.00 -12.11
N SER A 17 10.76 7.33 -12.15
CA SER A 17 11.89 8.23 -11.91
C SER A 17 12.27 8.38 -10.44
N VAL A 18 11.41 7.96 -9.50
CA VAL A 18 11.66 8.11 -8.07
C VAL A 18 12.59 7.00 -7.61
N ASN A 19 13.73 7.36 -7.02
CA ASN A 19 14.72 6.39 -6.56
C ASN A 19 14.52 6.02 -5.07
N ALA A 20 15.13 4.92 -4.65
CA ALA A 20 14.98 4.39 -3.30
C ALA A 20 15.37 5.39 -2.18
N SER A 21 16.35 6.26 -2.40
CA SER A 21 16.75 7.27 -1.40
C SER A 21 15.68 8.34 -1.21
N GLU A 22 14.99 8.73 -2.28
CA GLU A 22 13.87 9.66 -2.21
C GLU A 22 12.67 9.04 -1.50
N ILE A 23 12.41 7.76 -1.76
CA ILE A 23 11.37 6.97 -1.10
C ILE A 23 11.63 6.91 0.41
N SER A 24 12.84 6.50 0.84
CA SER A 24 13.19 6.45 2.26
C SER A 24 13.12 7.81 2.94
N SER A 25 13.52 8.87 2.24
CA SER A 25 13.42 10.25 2.77
C SER A 25 11.95 10.67 2.95
N LEU A 26 11.08 10.26 2.03
CA LEU A 26 9.66 10.54 2.11
C LEU A 26 8.96 9.76 3.24
N GLN A 27 9.34 8.50 3.44
CA GLN A 27 8.83 7.70 4.56
C GLN A 27 9.15 8.35 5.90
N ALA A 28 10.39 8.83 6.07
CA ALA A 28 10.81 9.54 7.26
C ALA A 28 10.06 10.87 7.44
N ALA A 29 9.82 11.61 6.34
CA ALA A 29 9.11 12.89 6.40
C ALA A 29 7.62 12.73 6.77
N ILE A 30 6.97 11.68 6.27
CA ILE A 30 5.55 11.41 6.54
C ILE A 30 5.37 10.70 7.90
N GLY A 31 6.39 9.98 8.38
CA GLY A 31 6.28 9.19 9.61
C GLY A 31 5.58 7.85 9.38
N VAL A 32 5.99 7.13 8.34
CA VAL A 32 5.40 5.85 7.93
C VAL A 32 6.46 4.75 7.84
N THR A 33 6.01 3.50 7.92
CA THR A 33 6.82 2.32 7.62
C THR A 33 6.20 1.54 6.47
N GLN A 34 7.03 0.97 5.60
CA GLN A 34 6.55 0.06 4.58
C GLN A 34 6.19 -1.28 5.20
N VAL A 35 4.92 -1.67 5.07
CA VAL A 35 4.45 -2.97 5.55
C VAL A 35 4.41 -4.00 4.45
N THR A 36 4.25 -3.59 3.20
CA THR A 36 4.33 -4.51 2.08
C THR A 36 4.70 -3.83 0.76
N LYS A 37 5.20 -4.63 -0.17
CA LYS A 37 5.55 -4.24 -1.53
C LYS A 37 5.04 -5.28 -2.52
N ALA A 38 4.30 -4.85 -3.53
CA ALA A 38 3.88 -5.68 -4.65
C ALA A 38 4.64 -5.23 -5.90
N ASP A 39 5.87 -5.73 -6.07
CA ASP A 39 6.78 -5.32 -7.16
C ASP A 39 6.15 -5.50 -8.55
N GLN A 40 5.34 -6.54 -8.75
CA GLN A 40 4.65 -6.81 -10.03
C GLN A 40 3.66 -5.71 -10.41
N LEU A 41 3.09 -5.01 -9.42
CA LEU A 41 2.14 -3.93 -9.63
C LEU A 41 2.79 -2.56 -9.45
N GLY A 42 4.04 -2.51 -8.95
CA GLY A 42 4.73 -1.29 -8.55
C GLY A 42 4.09 -0.60 -7.35
N ILE A 43 3.40 -1.35 -6.49
CA ILE A 43 2.61 -0.81 -5.38
C ILE A 43 3.35 -1.00 -4.07
N ASP A 44 3.34 0.03 -3.25
CA ASP A 44 3.79 -0.01 -1.86
C ASP A 44 2.60 0.22 -0.93
N ILE A 45 2.60 -0.49 0.20
CA ILE A 45 1.66 -0.26 1.29
C ILE A 45 2.43 0.27 2.47
N TRP A 46 2.05 1.46 2.92
CA TRP A 46 2.67 2.16 4.03
C TRP A 46 1.72 2.27 5.21
N GLN A 47 2.26 2.07 6.40
CA GLN A 47 1.58 2.17 7.67
C GLN A 47 2.02 3.47 8.35
N ILE A 48 1.04 4.31 8.69
CA ILE A 48 1.24 5.55 9.43
C ILE A 48 1.50 5.18 10.89
N LEU A 49 2.60 5.72 11.45
CA LEU A 49 3.00 5.42 12.82
C LEU A 49 2.17 6.20 13.83
N GLU A 50 1.89 7.47 13.53
CA GLU A 50 1.09 8.36 14.37
C GLU A 50 0.17 9.22 13.50
N GLY A 51 -1.10 9.34 13.89
CA GLY A 51 -2.09 10.17 13.19
C GLY A 51 -2.99 9.39 12.23
N ASN A 52 -3.59 10.12 11.29
CA ASN A 52 -4.59 9.60 10.35
C ASN A 52 -4.15 9.84 8.89
N VAL A 53 -4.79 9.12 7.98
CA VAL A 53 -4.54 9.17 6.54
C VAL A 53 -5.01 10.47 5.87
N GLU A 54 -6.07 11.11 6.36
CA GLU A 54 -6.70 12.26 5.70
C GLU A 54 -5.76 13.48 5.53
N PRO A 55 -5.00 13.92 6.56
CA PRO A 55 -4.03 15.00 6.39
C PRO A 55 -2.94 14.65 5.38
N ILE A 56 -2.44 13.41 5.41
CA ILE A 56 -1.38 12.95 4.50
C ILE A 56 -1.89 12.96 3.05
N ILE A 57 -3.10 12.45 2.78
CA ILE A 57 -3.67 12.52 1.43
C ILE A 57 -3.82 13.97 0.99
N THR A 58 -4.31 14.85 1.87
CA THR A 58 -4.49 16.28 1.55
C THR A 58 -3.16 16.93 1.14
N ASP A 59 -2.09 16.63 1.86
CA ASP A 59 -0.77 17.22 1.64
C ASP A 59 -0.04 16.64 0.42
N TYR A 60 -0.27 15.36 0.11
CA TYR A 60 0.53 14.61 -0.88
C TYR A 60 -0.21 14.17 -2.14
N GLN A 61 -1.54 14.33 -2.25
CA GLN A 61 -2.32 13.95 -3.44
C GLN A 61 -1.84 14.61 -4.74
N GLY A 62 -1.24 15.79 -4.66
CA GLY A 62 -0.71 16.54 -5.81
C GLY A 62 0.81 16.37 -6.01
N ASP A 63 1.47 15.54 -5.20
CA ASP A 63 2.91 15.40 -5.25
C ASP A 63 3.34 14.68 -6.53
N THR A 64 4.25 15.31 -7.27
CA THR A 64 4.69 14.84 -8.58
C THR A 64 5.42 13.51 -8.55
N ARG A 65 5.83 13.00 -7.38
CA ARG A 65 6.51 11.72 -7.20
C ARG A 65 5.56 10.52 -7.31
N PHE A 66 4.28 10.71 -7.03
CA PHE A 66 3.30 9.62 -7.09
C PHE A 66 2.65 9.51 -8.47
N GLU A 67 2.41 8.28 -8.92
CA GLU A 67 1.36 7.99 -9.90
C GLU A 67 -0.02 8.00 -9.24
N TYR A 68 -0.09 7.46 -8.02
CA TYR A 68 -1.27 7.57 -7.16
C TYR A 68 -0.89 7.41 -5.68
N ILE A 69 -1.72 7.99 -4.80
CA ILE A 69 -1.68 7.83 -3.34
C ILE A 69 -3.12 7.87 -2.81
N GLU A 70 -3.56 6.82 -2.12
CA GLU A 70 -4.93 6.69 -1.60
C GLU A 70 -4.94 6.01 -0.22
N PRO A 71 -6.00 6.23 0.59
CA PRO A 71 -6.25 5.40 1.77
C PRO A 71 -6.44 3.93 1.41
N ASP A 72 -6.03 3.03 2.31
CA ASP A 72 -6.36 1.61 2.23
C ASP A 72 -7.84 1.39 2.61
N ASP A 73 -8.68 1.16 1.61
CA ASP A 73 -10.12 0.96 1.78
C ASP A 73 -10.42 -0.50 2.20
N ASP A 74 -11.20 -0.69 3.26
CA ASP A 74 -11.62 -2.01 3.72
C ASP A 74 -12.75 -2.60 2.88
N THR A 75 -13.38 -1.80 2.01
CA THR A 75 -14.44 -2.28 1.15
C THR A 75 -13.89 -2.87 -0.16
N PRO A 76 -14.34 -4.06 -0.58
CA PRO A 76 -14.13 -4.51 -1.95
C PRO A 76 -14.90 -3.56 -2.88
N LYS A 77 -14.20 -2.66 -3.57
CA LYS A 77 -14.74 -1.67 -4.53
C LYS A 77 -15.45 -2.37 -5.70
N THR A 78 -16.65 -2.90 -5.52
CA THR A 78 -17.46 -3.49 -6.60
C THR A 78 -18.03 -2.40 -7.48
N LYS A 79 -17.27 -1.89 -8.45
CA LYS A 79 -17.81 -1.17 -9.61
C LYS A 79 -17.00 -1.51 -10.86
N ASN A 80 -17.55 -2.40 -11.68
CA ASN A 80 -17.08 -2.84 -13.00
C ASN A 80 -16.12 -4.06 -13.03
N PRO A 81 -16.60 -5.26 -13.41
CA PRO A 81 -15.75 -6.46 -13.51
C PRO A 81 -14.67 -6.38 -14.61
N GLU A 82 -14.77 -5.44 -15.55
CA GLU A 82 -13.79 -5.27 -16.63
C GLU A 82 -12.57 -4.40 -16.23
N GLU A 83 -12.66 -3.60 -15.15
CA GLU A 83 -11.51 -2.88 -14.56
C GLU A 83 -10.85 -3.66 -13.40
N SER A 84 -11.39 -4.83 -13.05
CA SER A 84 -11.10 -5.61 -11.83
C SER A 84 -9.82 -6.47 -11.87
N LEU A 85 -8.93 -6.28 -12.85
CA LEU A 85 -7.64 -6.99 -12.88
C LEU A 85 -6.69 -6.49 -11.78
N TYR A 86 -6.69 -5.18 -11.51
CA TYR A 86 -5.92 -4.61 -10.39
C TYR A 86 -6.46 -5.07 -9.03
N MET A 87 -7.79 -5.17 -8.89
CA MET A 87 -8.44 -5.60 -7.64
C MET A 87 -8.27 -7.09 -7.33
N THR A 88 -8.26 -7.96 -8.35
CA THR A 88 -8.10 -9.42 -8.11
C THR A 88 -6.71 -9.73 -7.58
N ASN A 89 -5.66 -9.12 -8.16
CA ASN A 89 -4.31 -9.26 -7.64
C ASN A 89 -4.15 -8.57 -6.27
N TRP A 90 -4.82 -7.44 -6.06
CA TRP A 90 -4.76 -6.71 -4.78
C TRP A 90 -5.44 -7.47 -3.63
N LEU A 91 -6.62 -8.07 -3.86
CA LEU A 91 -7.30 -8.91 -2.87
C LEU A 91 -6.52 -10.20 -2.58
N HIS A 92 -5.90 -10.81 -3.59
CA HIS A 92 -5.03 -11.96 -3.40
C HIS A 92 -3.82 -11.60 -2.52
N PHE A 93 -3.17 -10.48 -2.83
CA PHE A 93 -2.05 -9.96 -2.05
C PHE A 93 -2.45 -9.64 -0.60
N ARG A 94 -3.58 -8.95 -0.39
CA ARG A 94 -4.12 -8.64 0.94
C ARG A 94 -4.37 -9.91 1.75
N SER A 95 -5.05 -10.91 1.17
CA SER A 95 -5.30 -12.19 1.84
C SER A 95 -4.01 -12.93 2.20
N SER A 96 -2.94 -12.81 1.39
CA SER A 96 -1.63 -13.38 1.73
C SER A 96 -0.94 -12.63 2.88
N THR A 97 -1.10 -11.31 2.98
CA THR A 97 -0.49 -10.51 4.06
C THR A 97 -1.18 -10.66 5.42
N GLU A 98 -2.51 -10.84 5.45
CA GLU A 98 -3.26 -11.03 6.70
C GLU A 98 -3.01 -12.42 7.32
N LEU A 99 -2.62 -13.42 6.51
CA LEU A 99 -2.21 -14.74 6.99
C LEU A 99 -0.77 -14.77 7.57
N CYS A 100 0.08 -13.77 7.29
CA CYS A 100 1.45 -13.64 7.84
C CYS A 100 1.45 -12.81 9.14
N GLY A 101 0.32 -12.78 9.88
CA GLY A 101 0.10 -11.98 11.09
C GLY A 101 -0.01 -12.81 12.37
N SER A 102 1.13 -13.20 12.95
CA SER A 102 1.42 -13.20 14.40
C SER A 102 2.52 -14.21 14.76
N SER A 103 3.78 -13.90 14.48
CA SER A 103 4.95 -14.30 15.27
C SER A 103 6.21 -14.15 14.43
N PHE A 104 7.06 -13.19 14.82
CA PHE A 104 8.48 -13.10 14.50
C PHE A 104 8.88 -12.98 13.01
N PHE A 105 9.75 -12.00 12.78
CA PHE A 105 10.58 -11.87 11.58
C PHE A 105 11.27 -13.20 11.24
N ASP A 106 10.70 -13.98 10.32
CA ASP A 106 11.39 -14.89 9.41
C ASP A 106 10.32 -15.68 8.63
N VAL A 107 10.61 -16.06 7.39
CA VAL A 107 9.76 -16.95 6.55
C VAL A 107 8.52 -16.31 5.89
N CYS A 108 8.68 -15.27 5.08
CA CYS A 108 7.72 -14.97 4.00
C CYS A 108 8.44 -14.91 2.61
N THR A 109 9.55 -15.65 2.43
CA THR A 109 10.29 -15.80 1.14
C THR A 109 10.00 -17.13 0.40
N ALA A 110 9.28 -18.09 1.00
CA ALA A 110 9.37 -19.48 0.53
C ALA A 110 8.11 -20.08 -0.14
N HIS A 111 7.04 -19.35 -0.45
CA HIS A 111 5.82 -19.99 -1.02
C HIS A 111 5.16 -19.29 -2.23
N ILE A 112 5.84 -18.36 -2.90
CA ILE A 112 5.37 -17.81 -4.20
C ILE A 112 6.30 -18.19 -5.37
N PHE A 113 7.22 -19.13 -5.18
CA PHE A 113 8.02 -19.68 -6.28
C PHE A 113 8.03 -21.21 -6.23
N GLY A 114 7.10 -21.83 -6.97
CA GLY A 114 7.33 -23.12 -7.62
C GLY A 114 7.84 -22.86 -9.05
N PRO A 115 8.70 -23.74 -9.59
CA PRO A 115 9.61 -23.46 -10.71
C PRO A 115 8.95 -22.98 -12.00
#